data_AF-A0A7X8DL73-F1
#
_entry.id   AF-A0A7X8DL73-F1
#
_cell.length_a   1.000
_cell.length_b   1.000
_cell.length_c   1.000
_cell.angle_alpha   90.00
_cell.angle_beta   90.00
_cell.angle_gamma   90.00
#
_symmetry.space_group_name_H-M   'P 1'
#
loop_
_entity.id
_entity.type
_entity.pdbx_description
1 polymer ?
#
loop_
_entity_poly.entity_id
_entity_poly.type
_entity_poly.pdbx_seq_one_letter_code
_entity_poly.pdbx_strand_id
1 'polypeptide(L)'
;MIDIRTDLAIESREMYQEQEEGEIPGIDVESEEGEYYDITRVRILDKAGEESLGRPKGNYITIEAPQLKQADQELKDNMSKLLA
;
A
#
# COMPACT_ATOMS: atom_id res chain seq x y z
N MET A 1 5.29 -18.76 -2.60
CA MET A 1 5.08 -17.29 -2.63
C MET A 1 5.75 -16.73 -1.38
N ILE A 2 6.60 -15.70 -1.49
CA ILE A 2 7.27 -15.12 -0.32
C ILE A 2 6.23 -14.23 0.39
N ASP A 3 5.84 -14.61 1.60
CA ASP A 3 4.91 -13.85 2.44
C ASP A 3 5.71 -12.76 3.16
N ILE A 4 5.72 -11.54 2.60
CA ILE A 4 6.40 -10.39 3.22
C ILE A 4 5.42 -9.77 4.21
N ARG A 5 5.62 -10.10 5.50
CA ARG A 5 4.83 -9.55 6.60
C ARG A 5 5.39 -8.20 7.02
N THR A 6 4.69 -7.14 6.66
CA THR A 6 4.90 -5.81 7.27
C THR A 6 3.75 -5.54 8.23
N ASP A 7 4.02 -4.74 9.26
CA ASP A 7 3.07 -4.35 10.31
C ASP A 7 1.82 -3.62 9.75
N LEU A 8 1.87 -3.18 8.48
CA LEU A 8 0.80 -2.51 7.74
C LEU A 8 0.10 -3.44 6.72
N ALA A 9 0.80 -4.44 6.16
CA ALA A 9 0.27 -5.31 5.10
C ALA A 9 -0.61 -6.46 5.59
N ILE A 10 -0.51 -6.85 6.87
CA ILE A 10 -1.32 -7.97 7.41
C ILE A 10 -2.80 -7.59 7.50
N GLU A 11 -3.14 -6.35 7.84
CA GLU A 11 -4.54 -5.95 8.03
C GLU A 11 -5.19 -5.41 6.74
N SER A 12 -4.40 -4.73 5.88
CA SER A 12 -4.93 -4.18 4.62
C SER A 12 -5.12 -5.23 3.54
N ARG A 13 -4.31 -6.31 3.51
CA ARG A 13 -4.40 -7.35 2.47
C ARG A 13 -5.62 -8.25 2.64
N GLU A 14 -6.04 -8.52 3.88
CA GLU A 14 -7.31 -9.21 4.16
C GLU A 14 -8.50 -8.33 3.72
N MET A 15 -8.44 -7.00 3.92
CA MET A 15 -9.46 -6.07 3.43
C MET A 15 -9.51 -5.97 1.90
N TYR A 16 -8.34 -5.96 1.24
CA TYR A 16 -8.21 -5.87 -0.23
C TYR A 16 -8.68 -7.14 -0.95
N GLN A 17 -8.47 -8.34 -0.37
CA GLN A 17 -8.83 -9.59 -1.03
C GLN A 17 -10.32 -9.94 -0.93
N GLU A 18 -11.06 -9.35 0.02
CA GLU A 18 -12.51 -9.58 0.16
C GLU A 18 -13.38 -8.51 -0.51
N GLN A 19 -12.85 -7.32 -0.81
CA GLN A 19 -13.59 -6.26 -1.49
C GLN A 19 -12.86 -5.76 -2.72
N GLU A 20 -13.14 -6.38 -3.87
CA GLU A 20 -13.09 -5.66 -5.15
C GLU A 20 -13.92 -4.37 -4.97
N GLU A 21 -13.25 -3.21 -5.07
CA GLU A 21 -13.86 -1.87 -5.20
C GLU A 21 -14.82 -1.44 -4.06
N GLY A 22 -14.54 -1.80 -2.81
CA GLY A 22 -15.35 -1.39 -1.66
C GLY A 22 -14.78 -0.16 -0.94
N GLU A 23 -15.45 0.98 -1.03
CA GLU A 23 -15.20 2.15 -0.16
C GLU A 23 -15.39 1.73 1.31
N ILE A 24 -14.29 1.46 2.02
CA ILE A 24 -14.34 1.23 3.47
C ILE A 24 -14.73 2.56 4.12
N PRO A 25 -15.78 2.62 4.95
CA PRO A 25 -16.20 3.88 5.57
C PRO A 25 -15.06 4.57 6.32
N GLY A 26 -14.74 5.80 5.92
CA GLY A 26 -13.68 6.58 6.56
C GLY A 26 -12.25 6.23 6.10
N ILE A 27 -12.10 5.36 5.11
CA ILE A 27 -10.80 4.99 4.53
C ILE A 27 -10.88 5.07 3.00
N ASP A 28 -9.94 5.81 2.42
CA ASP A 28 -9.77 5.90 0.98
C ASP A 28 -8.53 5.11 0.57
N VAL A 29 -8.69 4.28 -0.45
CA VAL A 29 -7.72 3.28 -0.86
C VAL A 29 -7.47 3.44 -2.36
N GLU A 30 -6.22 3.66 -2.73
CA GLU A 30 -5.78 3.83 -4.12
C GLU A 30 -4.63 2.86 -4.40
N SER A 31 -4.77 2.07 -5.47
CA SER A 31 -3.71 1.19 -5.95
C SER A 31 -3.23 1.63 -7.33
N GLU A 32 -1.91 1.63 -7.50
CA GLU A 32 -1.22 1.92 -8.76
C GLU A 32 -0.31 0.73 -9.08
N GLU A 33 -0.61 0.04 -10.18
CA GLU A 33 0.21 -1.05 -10.71
C GLU A 33 1.16 -0.47 -11.77
N GLY A 34 2.46 -0.65 -11.56
CA GLY A 34 3.52 -0.31 -12.48
C GLY A 34 4.20 -1.55 -13.07
N GLU A 35 5.04 -1.36 -14.09
CA GLU A 35 5.74 -2.47 -14.76
C GLU A 35 6.67 -3.28 -13.83
N TYR A 36 7.15 -2.66 -12.74
CA TYR A 36 8.13 -3.24 -11.82
C TYR A 36 7.81 -3.00 -10.34
N TYR A 37 6.66 -2.42 -10.04
CA TYR A 37 6.27 -2.08 -8.69
C TYR A 37 4.74 -2.00 -8.58
N ASP A 38 4.25 -2.19 -7.36
CA ASP A 38 2.87 -1.95 -6.97
C ASP A 38 2.87 -0.96 -5.81
N ILE A 39 2.09 0.11 -5.92
CA ILE A 39 1.90 1.10 -4.85
C ILE A 39 0.47 1.00 -4.34
N THR A 40 0.32 0.88 -3.04
CA THR A 40 -0.96 0.95 -2.34
C THR A 40 -0.93 2.14 -1.39
N ARG A 41 -1.85 3.09 -1.59
CA ARG A 41 -2.04 4.27 -0.75
C ARG A 41 -3.33 4.10 0.03
N VAL A 42 -3.23 4.18 1.35
CA VAL A 42 -4.37 4.11 2.27
C VAL A 42 -4.43 5.42 3.05
N ARG A 43 -5.56 6.12 2.94
CA ARG A 43 -5.83 7.39 3.61
C ARG A 43 -6.95 7.21 4.62
N ILE A 44 -6.63 7.39 5.89
CA ILE A 44 -7.63 7.34 6.96
C ILE A 44 -8.22 8.75 7.14
N LEU A 45 -9.47 8.91 6.72
CA LEU A 45 -10.18 10.20 6.64
C LEU A 45 -10.84 10.59 7.97
N ASP A 46 -11.44 9.62 8.65
CA ASP A 46 -12.25 9.85 9.84
C ASP A 46 -12.02 8.84 10.98
N LYS A 47 -12.77 9.02 12.08
CA LYS A 47 -12.65 8.16 13.26
C LYS A 47 -13.13 6.73 13.00
N ALA A 48 -14.10 6.54 12.10
CA ALA A 48 -14.54 5.21 11.72
C ALA A 48 -13.39 4.47 11.01
N GLY A 49 -12.62 5.18 10.19
CA GLY A 49 -11.38 4.65 9.62
C GLY A 49 -10.30 4.35 10.67
N GLU A 50 -10.13 5.22 11.67
CA GLU A 50 -9.19 4.98 12.78
C GLU A 50 -9.55 3.73 13.59
N GLU A 51 -10.85 3.53 13.86
CA GLU A 51 -11.37 2.38 14.57
C GLU A 51 -11.31 1.10 13.72
N SER A 52 -11.56 1.21 12.41
CA SER A 52 -11.53 0.08 11.49
C SER A 52 -10.12 -0.46 11.24
N LEU A 53 -9.11 0.43 11.14
CA LEU A 53 -7.73 0.03 10.87
C LEU A 53 -6.84 -0.01 12.14
N GLY A 54 -7.34 0.47 13.28
CA GLY A 54 -6.56 0.55 14.52
C GLY A 54 -5.37 1.52 14.45
N ARG A 55 -5.37 2.44 13.49
CA ARG A 55 -4.29 3.40 13.21
C ARG A 55 -4.82 4.83 13.21
N PRO A 56 -4.05 5.82 13.67
CA PRO A 56 -4.50 7.21 13.66
C PRO A 56 -4.71 7.73 12.25
N LYS A 57 -5.50 8.80 12.10
CA LYS A 57 -5.66 9.48 10.81
C LYS A 57 -4.31 9.82 10.19
N GLY A 58 -4.17 9.51 8.91
CA GLY A 58 -2.92 9.68 8.20
C GLY A 58 -2.93 9.05 6.83
N ASN A 59 -1.83 9.28 6.12
CA ASN A 59 -1.58 8.69 4.81
C ASN A 59 -0.52 7.59 4.98
N TYR A 60 -0.85 6.40 4.50
CA TYR A 60 -0.03 5.22 4.57
C TYR A 60 0.26 4.76 3.15
N ILE A 61 1.52 4.48 2.84
CA ILE A 61 1.95 4.09 1.50
C ILE A 61 2.74 2.80 1.64
N THR A 62 2.26 1.75 0.98
CA THR A 62 2.99 0.50 0.79
C THR A 62 3.51 0.47 -0.63
N ILE A 63 4.78 0.12 -0.80
CA ILE A 63 5.40 -0.04 -2.12
C ILE A 63 6.01 -1.43 -2.19
N GLU A 64 5.48 -2.25 -3.08
CA GLU A 64 5.98 -3.59 -3.36
C GLU A 64 6.78 -3.54 -4.67
N ALA A 65 8.10 -3.65 -4.58
CA ALA A 65 8.98 -3.68 -5.76
C ALA A 65 9.89 -4.92 -5.71
N PRO A 66 9.40 -6.12 -6.06
CA PRO A 66 10.16 -7.36 -5.91
C PRO A 66 11.44 -7.37 -6.78
N GLN A 67 11.42 -6.67 -7.92
CA GLN A 67 12.54 -6.52 -8.84
C GLN A 67 13.64 -5.61 -8.25
N LEU A 68 13.35 -4.77 -7.24
CA LEU A 68 14.34 -3.87 -6.61
C LEU A 68 15.46 -4.64 -5.87
N LYS A 69 15.22 -5.92 -5.56
CA LYS A 69 16.24 -6.83 -5.01
C LYS A 69 17.35 -7.13 -6.03
N GLN A 70 17.05 -7.02 -7.31
CA GLN A 70 18.05 -7.11 -8.37
C GLN A 70 18.82 -5.78 -8.39
N ALA A 71 20.13 -5.81 -8.61
CA ALA A 71 20.99 -4.62 -8.62
C ALA A 71 20.77 -3.74 -9.87
N ASP A 72 19.52 -3.57 -10.27
CA ASP A 72 19.11 -2.74 -11.38
C ASP A 72 19.10 -1.27 -10.95
N GLN A 73 20.00 -0.50 -11.54
CA GLN A 73 20.21 0.91 -11.19
C GLN A 73 19.08 1.79 -11.77
N GLU A 74 18.51 1.39 -12.90
CA GLU A 74 17.42 2.12 -13.56
C GLU A 74 16.13 2.02 -12.74
N LEU A 75 15.84 0.82 -12.21
CA LEU A 75 14.72 0.63 -11.30
C LEU A 75 14.83 1.48 -10.03
N LYS A 76 16.04 1.59 -9.46
CA LYS A 76 16.28 2.43 -8.26
C LYS A 76 16.04 3.92 -8.54
N ASP A 77 16.46 4.41 -9.69
CA ASP A 77 16.25 5.80 -10.09
C ASP A 77 14.76 6.10 -10.33
N ASN A 78 14.03 5.18 -10.97
CA ASN A 78 12.59 5.33 -11.19
C ASN A 78 11.80 5.32 -9.87
N MET A 79 12.13 4.40 -8.96
CA MET A 79 11.51 4.31 -7.64
C MET A 79 11.77 5.56 -6.78
N SER A 80 12.98 6.15 -6.88
CA SER A 80 13.31 7.37 -6.16
C SER A 80 12.46 8.57 -6.59
N LYS A 81 12.06 8.62 -7.87
CA LYS A 81 11.17 9.69 -8.39
C LYS A 81 9.72 9.54 -7.93
N LEU A 82 9.24 8.32 -7.70
CA LEU A 82 7.88 8.07 -7.20
C LEU A 82 7.69 8.50 -5.74
N LEU A 83 8.78 8.51 -4.97
CA LEU A 83 8.80 8.92 -3.57
C LEU A 83 9.09 10.41 -3.35
N ALA A 84 9.56 11.14 -4.37
CA ALA A 84 9.96 12.53 -4.31
C ALA A 84 8.79 13.49 -4.62
#